data_AF-W0FVN3-F1
#
_entry.id   AF-W0FVN3-F1
#
_cell.length_a   1.000
_cell.length_b   1.000
_cell.length_c   1.000
_cell.angle_alpha   90.00
_cell.angle_beta   90.00
_cell.angle_gamma   90.00
#
_symmetry.space_group_name_H-M   'P 1'
#
loop_
_entity.id
_entity.type
_entity.pdbx_description
1 polymer ?
#
loop_
_entity_poly.entity_id
_entity_poly.type
_entity_poly.pdbx_seq_one_letter_code
_entity_poly.pdbx_strand_id
1 'polypeptide(L)'
;MPTDLLLNMGSTHGLAMVFSMLLAAIIWNLGTWFFGLPASSSHTLIGAIIGIGLTNALLTGSSVMDALNLREVTKIFSSLIVSPIVGLVIAGGLIFLLRRYWSGTKKRDRIHRIPEDRKKKKGKRKPPFWTRIALIVSAAGVAFSHGANDGQKGIGLVMLVLVGIAPAGFVVNMNASGYEITRTRDAVTNFEHYLQQHPELPQKLIAMEPPLPAASTDGTQVTEFHCHPANTFDAIARVKTMLPGNMESYEPLSVSQRSQLRRIMLCISDTSAKLAKLPGVSKEDQNLLKKLRSDMLSTIEYAPVWIIMAVALALGIGTMIGWRRVAMTIGEKIGKRGMTYAQGMAAQMTAAVSIGLASYIGMPVSTTHVLSSAVAGTMVVDGGGLQRKTVTSILMAWVFTLPAAIFLSGGLYWIALQLI
;
A
#
# COMPACT_ATOMS: atom_id res chain seq x y z
N MET A 1 1.83 -0.16 -8.32
CA MET A 1 2.35 -1.50 -8.66
C MET A 1 3.11 -1.38 -9.98
N PRO A 2 4.07 -2.27 -10.29
CA PRO A 2 4.74 -2.23 -11.59
C PRO A 2 3.68 -2.28 -12.68
N THR A 3 3.68 -1.28 -13.55
CA THR A 3 2.73 -1.15 -14.66
C THR A 3 2.80 -2.37 -15.57
N ASP A 4 3.96 -3.02 -15.67
CA ASP A 4 4.17 -4.18 -16.54
C ASP A 4 3.38 -5.43 -16.10
N LEU A 5 3.14 -5.57 -14.79
CA LEU A 5 2.31 -6.66 -14.27
C LEU A 5 0.82 -6.44 -14.58
N LEU A 6 0.40 -5.18 -14.76
CA LEU A 6 -0.93 -4.79 -15.23
C LEU A 6 -1.08 -4.95 -16.75
N LEU A 7 0.01 -4.84 -17.51
CA LEU A 7 0.00 -4.88 -18.98
C LEU A 7 -0.23 -6.29 -19.54
N ASN A 8 0.25 -7.34 -18.85
CA ASN A 8 0.19 -8.73 -19.32
C ASN A 8 -0.94 -9.58 -18.71
N MET A 9 -1.88 -8.97 -17.98
CA MET A 9 -2.93 -9.68 -17.23
C MET A 9 -3.97 -10.42 -18.08
N GLY A 10 -4.07 -10.12 -19.38
CA GLY A 10 -4.99 -10.79 -20.30
C GLY A 10 -4.49 -12.15 -20.81
N SER A 11 -3.27 -12.54 -20.47
CA SER A 11 -2.66 -13.82 -20.86
C SER A 11 -2.77 -14.87 -19.76
N THR A 12 -2.76 -16.15 -20.12
CA THR A 12 -2.73 -17.28 -19.18
C THR A 12 -1.55 -17.17 -18.20
N HIS A 13 -0.40 -16.67 -18.68
CA HIS A 13 0.76 -16.36 -17.84
C HIS A 13 0.47 -15.26 -16.80
N GLY A 14 -0.24 -14.19 -17.19
CA GLY A 14 -0.62 -13.11 -16.28
C GLY A 14 -1.56 -13.58 -15.15
N LEU A 15 -2.51 -14.46 -15.46
CA LEU A 15 -3.35 -15.09 -14.43
C LEU A 15 -2.52 -15.96 -13.48
N ALA A 16 -1.63 -16.79 -14.01
CA ALA A 16 -0.73 -17.62 -13.20
C ALA A 16 0.15 -16.78 -12.26
N MET A 17 0.66 -15.64 -12.72
CA MET A 17 1.40 -14.69 -11.88
C MET A 17 0.55 -14.22 -10.69
N VAL A 18 -0.65 -13.70 -10.97
CA VAL A 18 -1.52 -13.13 -9.94
C VAL A 18 -1.94 -14.17 -8.91
N PHE A 19 -2.37 -15.36 -9.34
CA PHE A 19 -2.75 -16.42 -8.41
C PHE A 19 -1.59 -16.89 -7.54
N SER A 20 -0.39 -17.04 -8.11
CA SER A 20 0.81 -17.42 -7.37
C SER A 20 1.20 -16.38 -6.33
N MET A 21 1.06 -15.09 -6.67
CA MET A 21 1.30 -13.97 -5.76
C MET A 21 0.36 -14.03 -4.56
N LEU A 22 -0.93 -14.19 -4.83
CA LEU A 22 -1.99 -14.22 -3.83
C LEU A 22 -1.85 -15.42 -2.91
N LEU A 23 -1.62 -16.59 -3.48
CA LEU A 23 -1.48 -17.83 -2.73
C LEU A 23 -0.24 -17.79 -1.83
N ALA A 24 0.91 -17.31 -2.33
CA ALA A 24 2.10 -17.08 -1.51
C ALA A 24 1.81 -16.13 -0.35
N ALA A 25 1.12 -15.02 -0.62
CA ALA A 25 0.77 -14.04 0.40
C ALA A 25 -0.16 -14.63 1.47
N ILE A 26 -1.14 -15.44 1.08
CA ILE A 26 -2.06 -16.12 2.00
C ILE A 26 -1.31 -17.15 2.85
N ILE A 27 -0.52 -18.03 2.22
CA ILE A 27 0.22 -19.10 2.92
C ILE A 27 1.14 -18.50 3.98
N TRP A 28 1.93 -17.48 3.62
CA TRP A 28 2.87 -16.88 4.56
C TRP A 28 2.18 -16.10 5.69
N ASN A 29 1.15 -15.31 5.37
CA ASN A 29 0.42 -14.55 6.38
C ASN A 29 -0.35 -15.47 7.35
N LEU A 30 -0.96 -16.56 6.85
CA LEU A 30 -1.60 -17.57 7.71
C LEU A 30 -0.57 -18.35 8.53
N GLY A 31 0.57 -18.71 7.95
CA GLY A 31 1.65 -19.40 8.68
C GLY A 31 2.19 -18.57 9.84
N THR A 32 2.53 -17.31 9.59
CA THR A 32 3.00 -16.38 10.64
C THR A 32 1.93 -16.12 11.69
N TRP A 33 0.67 -15.95 11.29
CA TRP A 33 -0.47 -15.86 12.20
C TRP A 33 -0.63 -17.13 13.07
N PHE A 34 -0.48 -18.32 12.48
CA PHE A 34 -0.59 -19.59 13.18
C PHE A 34 0.47 -19.70 14.29
N PHE A 35 1.71 -19.28 14.02
CA PHE A 35 2.78 -19.20 15.02
C PHE A 35 2.67 -17.99 15.97
N GLY A 36 1.66 -17.13 15.79
CA GLY A 36 1.46 -15.92 16.59
C GLY A 36 2.58 -14.90 16.41
N LEU A 37 3.28 -14.94 15.27
CA LEU A 37 4.34 -14.01 14.91
C LEU A 37 3.72 -12.82 14.18
N PRO A 38 3.82 -11.59 14.73
CA PRO A 38 3.30 -10.40 14.07
C PRO A 38 4.12 -10.09 12.81
N ALA A 39 3.60 -10.48 11.66
CA ALA A 39 4.19 -10.22 10.34
C ALA A 39 3.47 -9.09 9.60
N SER A 40 4.11 -8.58 8.55
CA SER A 40 3.61 -7.48 7.74
C SER A 40 3.08 -7.97 6.40
N SER A 41 1.77 -7.87 6.18
CA SER A 41 1.16 -8.22 4.89
C SER A 41 1.73 -7.41 3.72
N SER A 42 2.18 -6.18 3.97
CA SER A 42 2.88 -5.36 2.96
C SER A 42 4.18 -6.01 2.50
N HIS A 43 5.04 -6.45 3.44
CA HIS A 43 6.30 -7.11 3.08
C HIS A 43 6.04 -8.39 2.29
N THR A 44 5.02 -9.14 2.69
CA THR A 44 4.63 -10.36 1.99
C THR A 44 4.19 -10.07 0.57
N LEU A 45 3.34 -9.06 0.34
CA LEU A 45 2.87 -8.70 -1.00
C LEU A 45 4.00 -8.17 -1.88
N ILE A 46 4.86 -7.30 -1.35
CA ILE A 46 6.01 -6.75 -2.08
C ILE A 46 7.00 -7.87 -2.44
N GLY A 47 7.33 -8.74 -1.47
CA GLY A 47 8.18 -9.90 -1.72
C GLY A 47 7.57 -10.83 -2.76
N ALA A 48 6.25 -11.06 -2.72
CA ALA A 48 5.56 -11.90 -3.69
C ALA A 48 5.64 -11.31 -5.12
N ILE A 49 5.47 -9.98 -5.27
CA ILE A 49 5.64 -9.27 -6.56
C ILE A 49 7.07 -9.43 -7.06
N ILE A 50 8.07 -9.23 -6.20
CA ILE A 50 9.48 -9.36 -6.57
C ILE A 50 9.79 -10.79 -7.02
N GLY A 51 9.29 -11.81 -6.30
CA GLY A 51 9.51 -13.21 -6.65
C GLY A 51 8.96 -13.58 -8.02
N ILE A 52 7.76 -13.09 -8.36
CA ILE A 52 7.19 -13.30 -9.69
C ILE A 52 7.98 -12.58 -10.77
N GLY A 53 8.34 -11.31 -10.53
CA GLY A 53 9.14 -10.53 -11.48
C GLY A 53 10.48 -11.19 -11.75
N LEU A 54 11.15 -11.71 -10.71
CA LEU A 54 12.42 -12.42 -10.82
C LEU A 54 12.27 -13.75 -11.56
N THR A 55 11.27 -14.57 -11.22
CA THR A 55 11.02 -15.83 -11.92
C THR A 55 10.66 -15.60 -13.39
N ASN A 56 9.84 -14.58 -13.68
CA ASN A 56 9.52 -14.23 -15.06
C ASN A 56 10.76 -13.77 -15.84
N ALA A 57 11.63 -12.96 -15.22
CA ALA A 57 12.89 -12.53 -15.83
C ALA A 57 13.83 -13.71 -16.12
N LEU A 58 13.96 -14.63 -15.16
CA LEU A 58 14.78 -15.84 -15.33
C LEU A 58 14.27 -16.74 -16.47
N LEU A 59 12.96 -16.84 -16.66
CA LEU A 59 12.36 -17.69 -17.70
C LEU A 59 12.36 -17.04 -19.08
N THR A 60 12.18 -15.72 -19.16
CA THR A 60 12.16 -14.97 -20.43
C THR A 60 13.55 -14.50 -20.89
N GLY A 61 14.57 -14.68 -20.05
CA GLY A 61 15.93 -14.18 -20.31
C GLY A 61 16.05 -12.65 -20.28
N SER A 62 15.02 -11.93 -19.81
CA SER A 62 15.03 -10.49 -19.68
C SER A 62 15.88 -10.03 -18.49
N SER A 63 16.43 -8.82 -18.57
CA SER A 63 17.30 -8.31 -17.50
C SER A 63 16.48 -8.13 -16.21
N VAL A 64 16.99 -8.65 -15.09
CA VAL A 64 16.36 -8.54 -13.76
C VAL A 64 16.17 -7.08 -13.34
N MET A 65 16.97 -6.18 -13.91
CA MET A 65 16.96 -4.74 -13.65
C MET A 65 15.86 -4.00 -14.41
N ASP A 66 15.44 -4.50 -15.57
CA ASP A 66 14.29 -3.97 -16.31
C ASP A 66 12.97 -4.48 -15.72
N ALA A 67 12.95 -5.74 -15.25
CA ALA A 67 11.77 -6.35 -14.64
C ALA A 67 11.44 -5.80 -13.24
N LEU A 68 12.44 -5.30 -12.51
CA LEU A 68 12.27 -4.72 -11.18
C LEU A 68 12.67 -3.25 -11.20
N ASN A 69 11.69 -2.35 -11.05
CA ASN A 69 11.97 -0.95 -10.80
C ASN A 69 12.63 -0.80 -9.41
N LEU A 70 13.95 -1.02 -9.35
CA LEU A 70 14.76 -1.05 -8.14
C LEU A 70 14.63 0.24 -7.34
N ARG A 71 14.37 1.36 -8.03
CA ARG A 71 14.19 2.66 -7.38
C ARG A 71 12.91 2.75 -6.58
N GLU A 72 11.81 2.15 -7.05
CA GLU A 72 10.57 2.09 -6.28
C GLU A 72 10.64 1.02 -5.18
N VAL A 73 11.26 -0.14 -5.45
CA VAL A 73 11.48 -1.19 -4.44
C VAL A 73 12.31 -0.66 -3.26
N THR A 74 13.40 0.08 -3.53
CA THR A 74 14.25 0.67 -2.48
C THR A 74 13.53 1.73 -1.66
N LYS A 75 12.73 2.60 -2.27
CA LYS A 75 11.89 3.57 -1.54
C LYS A 75 10.93 2.87 -0.59
N ILE A 76 10.25 1.83 -1.07
CA ILE A 76 9.33 1.05 -0.26
C ILE A 76 10.09 0.40 0.90
N PHE A 77 11.23 -0.24 0.63
CA PHE A 77 12.07 -0.84 1.68
C PHE A 77 12.54 0.18 2.73
N SER A 78 12.85 1.41 2.32
CA SER A 78 13.22 2.49 3.25
C SER A 78 12.07 2.87 4.19
N SER A 79 10.84 3.01 3.67
CA SER A 79 9.63 3.26 4.48
C SER A 79 9.38 2.13 5.49
N LEU A 80 9.66 0.89 5.08
CA LEU A 80 9.50 -0.32 5.90
C LEU A 80 10.46 -0.37 7.10
N ILE A 81 11.67 0.19 6.98
CA ILE A 81 12.64 0.34 8.09
C ILE A 81 12.31 1.55 8.96
N VAL A 82 11.95 2.68 8.34
CA VAL A 82 11.67 3.94 9.05
C VAL A 82 10.43 3.81 9.94
N SER A 83 9.39 3.13 9.47
CA SER A 83 8.12 2.99 10.19
C SER A 83 8.23 2.41 11.63
N PRO A 84 8.99 1.34 11.91
CA PRO A 84 9.19 0.89 13.29
C PRO A 84 10.03 1.85 14.15
N ILE A 85 10.96 2.61 13.57
CA ILE A 85 11.72 3.61 14.33
C ILE A 85 10.78 4.73 14.79
N VAL A 86 9.93 5.21 13.88
CA VAL A 86 8.90 6.23 14.16
C VAL A 86 7.98 5.77 15.28
N GLY A 87 7.48 4.53 15.21
CA GLY A 87 6.61 3.96 16.25
C GLY A 87 7.30 3.92 17.62
N LEU A 88 8.53 3.41 17.68
CA LEU A 88 9.32 3.31 18.91
C LEU A 88 9.59 4.67 19.54
N VAL A 89 10.06 5.63 18.74
CA VAL A 89 10.47 6.96 19.21
C VAL A 89 9.26 7.78 19.67
N ILE A 90 8.18 7.83 18.90
CA ILE A 90 7.00 8.63 19.26
C ILE A 90 6.33 8.06 20.52
N ALA A 91 6.12 6.74 20.59
CA ALA A 91 5.45 6.12 21.74
C ALA A 91 6.33 6.17 23.01
N GLY A 92 7.64 5.94 22.85
CA GLY A 92 8.61 6.10 23.92
C GLY A 92 8.69 7.54 24.43
N GLY A 93 8.76 8.52 23.52
CA GLY A 93 8.76 9.94 23.84
C GLY A 93 7.49 10.37 24.57
N LEU A 94 6.32 9.87 24.14
CA LEU A 94 5.05 10.14 24.82
C LEU A 94 5.07 9.62 26.27
N ILE A 95 5.53 8.39 26.51
CA ILE A 95 5.66 7.86 27.88
C ILE A 95 6.69 8.63 28.70
N PHE A 96 7.80 9.05 28.09
CA PHE A 96 8.83 9.87 28.74
C PHE A 96 8.25 11.21 29.21
N LEU A 97 7.52 11.92 28.33
CA LEU A 97 6.84 13.17 28.66
C LEU A 97 5.79 12.95 29.75
N LEU A 98 4.95 11.92 29.64
CA LEU A 98 3.95 11.60 30.65
C LEU A 98 4.58 11.33 32.03
N ARG A 99 5.71 10.64 32.08
CA ARG A 99 6.49 10.47 33.32
C ARG A 99 7.03 11.79 33.83
N ARG A 100 7.62 12.61 32.97
CA ARG A 100 8.23 13.89 33.35
C ARG A 100 7.21 14.87 33.92
N TYR A 101 6.01 14.93 33.33
CA TYR A 101 4.94 15.84 33.74
C TYR A 101 4.08 15.32 34.91
N TRP A 102 3.87 13.99 35.05
CA TRP A 102 3.06 13.42 36.14
C TRP A 102 3.84 12.79 37.30
N SER A 103 5.17 12.95 37.32
CA SER A 103 6.08 12.35 38.31
C SER A 103 5.65 12.56 39.78
N GLY A 104 5.04 13.70 40.11
CA GLY A 104 4.66 14.07 41.48
C GLY A 104 3.20 13.86 41.89
N THR A 105 2.33 13.28 41.06
CA THR A 105 0.87 13.27 41.34
C THR A 105 0.29 11.87 41.60
N LYS A 106 -0.80 11.79 42.39
CA LYS A 106 -1.64 10.58 42.58
C LYS A 106 -2.19 9.98 41.25
N LYS A 107 -1.94 10.63 40.10
CA LYS A 107 -2.29 10.16 38.74
C LYS A 107 -1.28 9.12 38.22
N ARG A 108 0.02 9.19 38.58
CA ARG A 108 1.04 8.19 38.20
C ARG A 108 0.61 6.77 38.59
N ASP A 109 0.13 6.64 39.82
CA ASP A 109 -0.31 5.38 40.43
C ASP A 109 -1.58 4.79 39.79
N ARG A 110 -2.34 5.61 39.04
CA ARG A 110 -3.55 5.21 38.33
C ARG A 110 -3.33 4.81 36.87
N ILE A 111 -2.21 5.16 36.23
CA ILE A 111 -2.08 4.97 34.78
C ILE A 111 -0.85 4.11 34.43
N HIS A 112 0.23 4.17 35.23
CA HIS A 112 1.46 3.40 35.06
C HIS A 112 1.53 2.12 35.92
N ARG A 113 0.38 1.65 36.43
CA ARG A 113 0.32 0.35 37.12
C ARG A 113 -0.28 -0.71 36.21
N ILE A 114 0.29 -1.90 36.28
CA ILE A 114 -0.17 -3.07 35.55
C ILE A 114 -1.59 -3.42 36.05
N PRO A 115 -2.52 -3.81 35.16
CA PRO A 115 -3.89 -4.18 35.54
C PRO A 115 -3.96 -5.25 36.65
N GLU A 116 -3.03 -6.20 36.67
CA GLU A 116 -2.95 -7.26 37.68
C GLU A 116 -2.56 -6.72 39.08
N ASP A 117 -1.62 -5.78 39.15
CA ASP A 117 -1.21 -5.15 40.40
C ASP A 117 -2.32 -4.29 41.00
N ARG A 118 -3.18 -3.69 40.15
CA ARG A 118 -4.38 -2.99 40.62
C ARG A 118 -5.44 -3.95 41.16
N LYS A 119 -5.61 -5.12 40.55
CA LYS A 119 -6.52 -6.15 41.03
C LYS A 119 -6.10 -6.63 42.43
N LYS A 120 -4.80 -6.89 42.63
CA LYS A 120 -4.24 -7.33 43.93
C LYS A 120 -4.34 -6.28 45.04
N LYS A 121 -4.13 -4.98 44.75
CA LYS A 121 -4.13 -3.92 45.79
C LYS A 121 -5.47 -3.22 46.04
N LYS A 122 -6.38 -3.16 45.06
CA LYS A 122 -7.61 -2.35 45.17
C LYS A 122 -8.90 -3.13 44.93
N GLY A 123 -8.82 -4.44 44.66
CA GLY A 123 -10.00 -5.29 44.35
C GLY A 123 -10.79 -4.89 43.08
N LYS A 124 -10.40 -3.80 42.40
CA LYS A 124 -11.12 -3.24 41.25
C LYS A 124 -10.29 -3.41 39.97
N ARG A 125 -10.81 -4.24 39.05
CA ARG A 125 -10.23 -4.53 37.72
C ARG A 125 -10.41 -3.40 36.69
N LYS A 126 -11.36 -2.48 36.93
CA LYS A 126 -11.81 -1.50 35.93
C LYS A 126 -10.97 -0.21 35.99
N PRO A 127 -10.45 0.31 34.85
CA PRO A 127 -9.74 1.59 34.82
C PRO A 127 -10.68 2.76 35.17
N PRO A 128 -10.15 3.92 35.59
CA PRO A 128 -10.94 5.14 35.77
C PRO A 128 -11.72 5.48 34.50
N PHE A 129 -12.90 6.10 34.64
CA PHE A 129 -13.79 6.42 33.51
C PHE A 129 -13.07 7.09 32.33
N TRP A 130 -12.30 8.15 32.58
CA TRP A 130 -11.54 8.85 31.55
C TRP A 130 -10.45 8.01 30.88
N THR A 131 -9.76 7.15 31.63
CA THR A 131 -8.77 6.22 31.05
C THR A 131 -9.45 5.16 30.20
N ARG A 132 -10.64 4.71 30.59
CA ARG A 132 -11.45 3.77 29.81
C ARG A 132 -11.89 4.39 28.48
N ILE A 133 -12.40 5.62 28.51
CA ILE A 133 -12.79 6.35 27.29
C ILE A 133 -11.58 6.53 26.39
N ALA A 134 -10.46 7.01 26.94
CA ALA A 134 -9.24 7.23 26.16
C ALA A 134 -8.76 5.94 25.48
N LEU A 135 -8.78 4.79 26.17
CA LEU A 135 -8.43 3.48 25.59
C LEU A 135 -9.40 3.02 24.51
N ILE A 136 -10.70 3.25 24.67
CA ILE A 136 -11.71 2.89 23.67
C ILE A 136 -11.51 3.75 22.42
N VAL A 137 -11.32 5.06 22.59
CA VAL A 137 -11.10 6.01 21.49
C VAL A 137 -9.77 5.71 20.78
N SER A 138 -8.69 5.44 21.51
CA SER A 138 -7.40 5.07 20.89
C SER A 138 -7.47 3.73 20.17
N ALA A 139 -8.15 2.73 20.73
CA ALA A 139 -8.37 1.45 20.05
C ALA A 139 -9.23 1.60 18.79
N ALA A 140 -10.30 2.40 18.83
CA ALA A 140 -11.11 2.72 17.66
C ALA A 140 -10.30 3.47 16.59
N GLY A 141 -9.45 4.42 16.99
CA GLY A 141 -8.56 5.14 16.08
C GLY A 141 -7.55 4.23 15.38
N VAL A 142 -6.96 3.26 16.11
CA VAL A 142 -6.09 2.24 15.50
C VAL A 142 -6.89 1.37 14.54
N ALA A 143 -8.06 0.87 14.95
CA ALA A 143 -8.90 0.02 14.11
C ALA A 143 -9.30 0.72 12.81
N PHE A 144 -9.68 2.00 12.88
CA PHE A 144 -10.00 2.82 11.70
C PHE A 144 -8.79 3.02 10.80
N SER A 145 -7.65 3.48 11.35
CA SER A 145 -6.45 3.78 10.56
C SER A 145 -5.86 2.52 9.93
N HIS A 146 -5.86 1.42 10.67
CA HIS A 146 -5.45 0.11 10.18
C HIS A 146 -6.39 -0.40 9.09
N GLY A 147 -7.71 -0.29 9.31
CA GLY A 147 -8.73 -0.68 8.35
C GLY A 147 -8.65 0.12 7.04
N ALA A 148 -8.42 1.43 7.11
CA ALA A 148 -8.23 2.27 5.93
C ALA A 148 -6.99 1.86 5.12
N ASN A 149 -5.84 1.70 5.79
CA ASN A 149 -4.58 1.35 5.13
C ASN A 149 -4.58 -0.08 4.54
N ASP A 150 -5.06 -1.07 5.29
CA ASP A 150 -5.08 -2.46 4.81
C ASP A 150 -6.28 -2.73 3.89
N GLY A 151 -7.39 -2.01 4.07
CA GLY A 151 -8.53 -2.02 3.16
C GLY A 151 -8.14 -1.55 1.77
N GLN A 152 -7.39 -0.45 1.66
CA GLN A 152 -6.85 0.04 0.38
C GLN A 152 -6.01 -1.02 -0.34
N LYS A 153 -5.18 -1.78 0.39
CA LYS A 153 -4.36 -2.87 -0.18
C LYS A 153 -5.26 -4.00 -0.70
N GLY A 154 -6.24 -4.42 0.09
CA GLY A 154 -7.19 -5.47 -0.29
C GLY A 154 -8.02 -5.08 -1.51
N ILE A 155 -8.56 -3.86 -1.53
CA ILE A 155 -9.34 -3.32 -2.65
C ILE A 155 -8.50 -3.27 -3.93
N GLY A 156 -7.28 -2.72 -3.86
CA GLY A 156 -6.39 -2.62 -5.01
C GLY A 156 -6.02 -4.00 -5.58
N LEU A 157 -5.81 -5.00 -4.71
CA LEU A 157 -5.51 -6.37 -5.09
C LEU A 157 -6.69 -7.07 -5.77
N VAL A 158 -7.90 -6.91 -5.22
CA VAL A 158 -9.13 -7.46 -5.83
C VAL A 158 -9.42 -6.79 -7.17
N MET A 159 -9.26 -5.47 -7.25
CA MET A 159 -9.41 -4.72 -8.51
C MET A 159 -8.41 -5.19 -9.56
N LEU A 160 -7.15 -5.44 -9.17
CA LEU A 160 -6.14 -5.99 -10.07
C LEU A 160 -6.61 -7.32 -10.67
N VAL A 161 -7.06 -8.25 -9.83
CA VAL A 161 -7.58 -9.57 -10.26
C VAL A 161 -8.76 -9.41 -11.21
N LEU A 162 -9.73 -8.55 -10.89
CA LEU A 162 -10.93 -8.34 -11.70
C LEU A 162 -10.62 -7.69 -13.04
N VAL A 163 -9.66 -6.76 -13.09
CA VAL A 163 -9.18 -6.15 -14.33
C VAL A 163 -8.55 -7.21 -15.24
N GLY A 164 -7.89 -8.23 -14.69
CA GLY A 164 -7.33 -9.34 -15.46
C GLY A 164 -8.36 -10.36 -15.94
N ILE A 165 -9.25 -10.82 -15.04
CA ILE A 165 -10.20 -11.90 -15.34
C ILE A 165 -11.44 -11.40 -16.09
N ALA A 166 -11.95 -10.22 -15.73
CA ALA A 166 -13.18 -9.66 -16.27
C ALA A 166 -12.96 -8.22 -16.79
N PRO A 167 -12.05 -8.01 -17.77
CA PRO A 167 -11.67 -6.68 -18.22
C PRO A 167 -12.84 -5.86 -18.77
N ALA A 168 -13.83 -6.53 -19.38
CA ALA A 168 -15.00 -5.90 -19.98
C ALA A 168 -15.78 -4.99 -18.99
N GLY A 169 -15.83 -5.36 -17.71
CA GLY A 169 -16.57 -4.63 -16.68
C GLY A 169 -15.73 -3.81 -15.71
N PHE A 170 -14.42 -4.07 -15.61
CA PHE A 170 -13.57 -3.53 -14.53
C PHE A 170 -12.36 -2.69 -14.97
N VAL A 171 -12.02 -2.70 -16.27
CA VAL A 171 -10.90 -1.91 -16.80
C VAL A 171 -11.16 -0.41 -16.69
N VAL A 172 -12.39 0.02 -16.92
CA VAL A 172 -12.86 1.40 -16.71
C VAL A 172 -14.15 1.35 -15.91
N ASN A 173 -14.48 2.42 -15.21
CA ASN A 173 -15.75 2.52 -14.49
C ASN A 173 -16.91 2.61 -15.47
N MET A 174 -17.52 1.46 -15.76
CA MET A 174 -18.70 1.36 -16.64
C MET A 174 -19.91 2.12 -16.10
N ASN A 175 -19.94 2.45 -14.80
CA ASN A 175 -20.98 3.22 -14.16
C ASN A 175 -20.59 4.70 -13.97
N ALA A 176 -19.52 5.17 -14.62
CA ALA A 176 -19.12 6.58 -14.55
C ALA A 176 -20.19 7.47 -15.18
N SER A 177 -20.46 8.60 -14.53
CA SER A 177 -21.36 9.62 -15.07
C SER A 177 -20.72 10.38 -16.24
N GLY A 178 -21.53 10.94 -17.14
CA GLY A 178 -21.04 11.82 -18.21
C GLY A 178 -20.21 12.99 -17.68
N TYR A 179 -20.48 13.47 -16.47
CA TYR A 179 -19.65 14.47 -15.78
C TYR A 179 -18.24 13.96 -15.47
N GLU A 180 -18.09 12.73 -14.96
CA GLU A 180 -16.78 12.15 -14.65
C GLU A 180 -15.96 11.89 -15.92
N ILE A 181 -16.62 11.44 -17.00
CA ILE A 181 -16.00 11.26 -18.31
C ILE A 181 -15.54 12.61 -18.88
N THR A 182 -16.40 13.63 -18.81
CA THR A 182 -16.08 14.99 -19.24
C THR A 182 -14.90 15.54 -18.45
N ARG A 183 -14.90 15.41 -17.11
CA ARG A 183 -13.79 15.84 -16.25
C ARG A 183 -12.48 15.13 -16.61
N THR A 184 -12.53 13.83 -16.92
CA THR A 184 -11.35 13.06 -17.34
C THR A 184 -10.78 13.61 -18.66
N ARG A 185 -11.65 13.84 -19.64
CA ARG A 185 -11.28 14.41 -20.95
C ARG A 185 -10.73 15.83 -20.83
N ASP A 186 -11.36 16.67 -20.01
CA ASP A 186 -10.94 18.04 -19.77
C ASP A 186 -9.59 18.07 -19.05
N ALA A 187 -9.32 17.14 -18.12
CA ALA A 187 -8.01 17.01 -17.48
C ALA A 187 -6.90 16.65 -18.48
N VAL A 188 -7.17 15.74 -19.43
CA VAL A 188 -6.24 15.42 -20.52
C VAL A 188 -5.98 16.65 -21.41
N THR A 189 -7.02 17.40 -21.73
CA THR A 189 -6.93 18.62 -22.55
C THR A 189 -6.15 19.73 -21.84
N ASN A 190 -6.42 19.95 -20.57
CA ASN A 190 -5.70 20.93 -19.75
C ASN A 190 -4.24 20.53 -19.55
N PHE A 191 -3.96 19.23 -19.43
CA PHE A 191 -2.59 18.74 -19.37
C PHE A 191 -1.85 19.00 -20.69
N GLU A 192 -2.48 18.80 -21.84
CA GLU A 192 -1.90 19.18 -23.14
C GLU A 192 -1.56 20.67 -23.21
N HIS A 193 -2.50 21.53 -22.81
CA HIS A 193 -2.25 22.98 -22.77
C HIS A 193 -1.08 23.35 -21.85
N TYR A 194 -0.96 22.69 -20.69
CA TYR A 194 0.19 22.89 -19.81
C TYR A 194 1.51 22.51 -20.49
N LEU A 195 1.56 21.37 -21.21
CA LEU A 195 2.78 20.96 -21.93
C LEU A 195 3.14 21.93 -23.06
N GLN A 196 2.14 22.51 -23.72
CA GLN A 196 2.34 23.52 -24.77
C GLN A 196 2.85 24.85 -24.22
N GLN A 197 2.41 25.24 -23.01
CA GLN A 197 2.88 26.44 -22.33
C GLN A 197 4.32 26.30 -21.79
N HIS A 198 4.75 25.07 -21.51
CA HIS A 198 6.07 24.75 -20.95
C HIS A 198 6.84 23.74 -21.82
N PRO A 199 7.18 24.07 -23.08
CA PRO A 199 7.79 23.13 -24.03
C PRO A 199 9.16 22.58 -23.57
N GLU A 200 9.86 23.29 -22.67
CA GLU A 200 11.14 22.90 -22.11
C GLU A 200 11.05 21.73 -21.10
N LEU A 201 9.91 21.55 -20.43
CA LEU A 201 9.76 20.53 -19.40
C LEU A 201 9.66 19.10 -19.98
N PRO A 202 8.84 18.83 -21.02
CA PRO A 202 8.83 17.54 -21.69
C PRO A 202 10.20 17.16 -22.25
N GLN A 203 10.92 18.11 -22.86
CA GLN A 203 12.25 17.86 -23.41
C GLN A 203 13.26 17.45 -22.33
N LYS A 204 13.27 18.15 -21.19
CA LYS A 204 14.09 17.77 -20.04
C LYS A 204 13.75 16.36 -19.53
N LEU A 205 12.45 16.02 -19.48
CA LEU A 205 12.02 14.71 -19.03
C LEU A 205 12.45 13.59 -19.98
N ILE A 206 12.31 13.81 -21.29
CA ILE A 206 12.76 12.87 -22.35
C ILE A 206 14.26 12.62 -22.24
N ALA A 207 15.06 13.67 -22.00
CA ALA A 207 16.51 13.54 -21.86
C ALA A 207 16.96 12.78 -20.60
N MET A 208 16.09 12.65 -19.58
CA MET A 208 16.36 11.95 -18.34
C MET A 208 15.99 10.46 -18.37
N GLU A 209 15.23 10.02 -19.37
CA GLU A 209 14.79 8.62 -19.49
C GLU A 209 15.69 7.82 -20.46
N PRO A 210 15.78 6.49 -20.26
CA PRO A 210 16.48 5.61 -21.20
C PRO A 210 15.88 5.74 -22.60
N PRO A 211 16.70 5.69 -23.67
CA PRO A 211 16.20 5.73 -25.03
C PRO A 211 15.21 4.59 -25.28
N LEU A 212 14.18 4.88 -26.09
CA LEU A 212 13.19 3.89 -26.52
C LEU A 212 13.89 2.63 -27.06
N PRO A 213 13.41 1.41 -26.72
CA PRO A 213 13.89 0.19 -27.35
C PRO A 213 13.75 0.31 -28.87
N ALA A 214 14.77 -0.13 -29.62
CA ALA A 214 14.70 -0.14 -31.06
C ALA A 214 13.49 -0.98 -31.51
N ALA A 215 12.65 -0.42 -32.39
CA ALA A 215 11.50 -1.12 -32.92
C ALA A 215 11.96 -2.43 -33.58
N SER A 216 11.51 -3.57 -33.07
CA SER A 216 11.76 -4.86 -33.69
C SER A 216 11.05 -4.91 -35.04
N THR A 217 11.82 -4.91 -36.13
CA THR A 217 11.37 -5.15 -37.49
C THR A 217 10.98 -6.62 -37.66
N ASP A 218 9.83 -7.02 -37.13
CA ASP A 218 9.16 -8.26 -37.52
C ASP A 218 7.68 -7.96 -37.75
N GLY A 219 7.27 -8.12 -39.02
CA GLY A 219 6.07 -7.53 -39.62
C GLY A 219 4.72 -8.11 -39.21
N THR A 220 4.52 -8.53 -37.96
CA THR A 220 3.26 -9.16 -37.52
C THR A 220 2.86 -8.89 -36.07
N GLN A 221 3.41 -7.88 -35.39
CA GLN A 221 2.96 -7.55 -34.02
C GLN A 221 2.36 -6.14 -33.92
N VAL A 222 1.16 -6.08 -33.33
CA VAL A 222 0.47 -4.86 -32.92
C VAL A 222 1.47 -3.97 -32.19
N THR A 223 1.78 -2.79 -32.74
CA THR A 223 2.72 -1.83 -32.15
C THR A 223 2.39 -1.62 -30.67
N GLU A 224 3.18 -2.21 -29.78
CA GLU A 224 2.99 -2.14 -28.35
C GLU A 224 3.26 -0.69 -27.93
N PHE A 225 2.22 0.00 -27.44
CA PHE A 225 2.36 1.40 -27.04
C PHE A 225 3.18 1.46 -25.74
N HIS A 226 4.46 1.81 -25.85
CA HIS A 226 5.34 2.02 -24.70
C HIS A 226 5.05 3.37 -24.03
N CYS A 227 4.87 3.35 -22.70
CA CYS A 227 4.76 4.56 -21.89
C CYS A 227 6.10 5.29 -21.84
N HIS A 228 6.37 6.15 -22.82
CA HIS A 228 7.56 7.01 -22.86
C HIS A 228 7.14 8.49 -22.99
N PRO A 229 7.78 9.44 -22.28
CA PRO A 229 7.47 10.87 -22.35
C PRO A 229 7.49 11.47 -23.76
N ALA A 230 8.28 10.90 -24.67
CA ALA A 230 8.31 11.33 -26.07
C ALA A 230 6.97 11.08 -26.81
N ASN A 231 6.21 10.07 -26.37
CA ASN A 231 4.95 9.69 -26.99
C ASN A 231 3.75 10.39 -26.32
N THR A 232 3.97 11.30 -25.36
CA THR A 232 2.88 11.89 -24.57
C THR A 232 1.87 12.66 -25.42
N PHE A 233 2.31 13.42 -26.43
CA PHE A 233 1.39 14.13 -27.34
C PHE A 233 0.56 13.17 -28.21
N ASP A 234 1.16 12.10 -28.73
CA ASP A 234 0.42 11.04 -29.47
C ASP A 234 -0.58 10.31 -28.55
N ALA A 235 -0.16 10.00 -27.32
CA ALA A 235 -1.04 9.46 -26.30
C ALA A 235 -2.26 10.36 -26.03
N ILE A 236 -2.05 11.66 -25.84
CA ILE A 236 -3.11 12.64 -25.62
C ILE A 236 -4.07 12.66 -26.82
N ALA A 237 -3.53 12.71 -28.04
CA ALA A 237 -4.32 12.73 -29.26
C ALA A 237 -5.20 11.48 -29.39
N ARG A 238 -4.64 10.27 -29.16
CA ARG A 238 -5.39 9.01 -29.17
C ARG A 238 -6.52 8.96 -28.15
N VAL A 239 -6.36 9.65 -27.03
CA VAL A 239 -7.38 9.64 -25.98
C VAL A 239 -8.52 10.58 -26.35
N LYS A 240 -8.20 11.75 -26.89
CA LYS A 240 -9.20 12.68 -27.41
C LYS A 240 -10.03 12.06 -28.53
N THR A 241 -9.44 11.19 -29.35
CA THR A 241 -10.20 10.44 -30.37
C THR A 241 -11.07 9.34 -29.77
N MET A 242 -10.61 8.66 -28.72
CA MET A 242 -11.40 7.65 -28.00
C MET A 242 -12.50 8.24 -27.12
N LEU A 243 -12.34 9.47 -26.63
CA LEU A 243 -13.29 10.20 -25.78
C LEU A 243 -13.81 11.45 -26.49
N PRO A 244 -14.65 11.29 -27.53
CA PRO A 244 -15.27 12.41 -28.22
C PRO A 244 -16.17 13.20 -27.26
N GLY A 245 -16.39 14.48 -27.59
CA GLY A 245 -16.98 15.41 -26.62
C GLY A 245 -18.45 15.23 -26.26
N ASN A 246 -19.14 14.33 -26.94
CA ASN A 246 -20.52 13.93 -26.68
C ASN A 246 -20.63 12.57 -25.98
N MET A 247 -19.52 11.99 -25.51
CA MET A 247 -19.52 10.69 -24.86
C MET A 247 -20.02 10.79 -23.41
N GLU A 248 -21.16 10.16 -23.14
CA GLU A 248 -21.74 10.10 -21.79
C GLU A 248 -21.49 8.77 -21.08
N SER A 249 -21.06 7.72 -21.81
CA SER A 249 -20.76 6.40 -21.26
C SER A 249 -19.60 5.71 -22.00
N TYR A 250 -18.97 4.73 -21.36
CA TYR A 250 -17.91 3.90 -21.98
C TYR A 250 -18.46 2.71 -22.77
N GLU A 251 -19.78 2.51 -22.81
CA GLU A 251 -20.42 1.40 -23.52
C GLU A 251 -20.05 1.32 -25.02
N PRO A 252 -19.97 2.43 -25.78
CA PRO A 252 -19.62 2.40 -27.19
C PRO A 252 -18.20 1.89 -27.48
N LEU A 253 -17.29 1.95 -26.49
CA LEU A 253 -15.93 1.46 -26.64
C LEU A 253 -15.90 -0.07 -26.51
N SER A 254 -15.15 -0.73 -27.38
CA SER A 254 -14.85 -2.16 -27.25
C SER A 254 -13.97 -2.45 -26.03
N VAL A 255 -13.93 -3.70 -25.58
CA VAL A 255 -13.08 -4.11 -24.44
C VAL A 255 -11.60 -3.82 -24.69
N SER A 256 -11.12 -4.00 -25.92
CA SER A 256 -9.74 -3.68 -26.31
C SER A 256 -9.49 -2.17 -26.29
N GLN A 257 -10.45 -1.36 -26.77
CA GLN A 257 -10.35 0.11 -26.70
C GLN A 257 -10.35 0.61 -25.26
N ARG A 258 -11.20 0.07 -24.38
CA ARG A 258 -11.21 0.39 -22.94
C ARG A 258 -9.87 0.05 -22.27
N SER A 259 -9.29 -1.10 -22.63
CA SER A 259 -7.98 -1.53 -22.12
C SER A 259 -6.85 -0.62 -22.59
N GLN A 260 -6.88 -0.24 -23.87
CA GLN A 260 -5.93 0.72 -24.44
C GLN A 260 -6.09 2.11 -23.81
N LEU A 261 -7.33 2.58 -23.59
CA LEU A 261 -7.62 3.85 -22.93
C LEU A 261 -7.02 3.88 -21.51
N ARG A 262 -7.28 2.85 -20.70
CA ARG A 262 -6.69 2.71 -19.35
C ARG A 262 -5.18 2.78 -19.41
N ARG A 263 -4.55 2.02 -20.32
CA ARG A 263 -3.08 2.01 -20.49
C ARG A 263 -2.54 3.40 -20.81
N ILE A 264 -3.10 4.07 -21.82
CA ILE A 264 -2.64 5.39 -22.25
C ILE A 264 -2.86 6.43 -21.13
N MET A 265 -3.98 6.37 -20.41
CA MET A 265 -4.23 7.23 -19.24
C MET A 265 -3.17 7.07 -18.16
N LEU A 266 -2.79 5.83 -17.85
CA LEU A 266 -1.71 5.56 -16.90
C LEU A 266 -0.38 6.15 -17.39
N CYS A 267 -0.05 6.06 -18.68
CA CYS A 267 1.16 6.66 -19.25
C CYS A 267 1.18 8.20 -19.14
N ILE A 268 0.08 8.86 -19.51
CA ILE A 268 -0.05 10.33 -19.44
C ILE A 268 0.03 10.80 -17.98
N SER A 269 -0.67 10.11 -17.10
CA SER A 269 -0.67 10.35 -15.66
C SER A 269 0.72 10.18 -15.03
N ASP A 270 1.49 9.18 -15.46
CA ASP A 270 2.87 8.98 -15.02
C ASP A 270 3.78 10.12 -15.49
N THR A 271 3.63 10.55 -16.74
CA THR A 271 4.33 11.74 -17.27
C THR A 271 4.04 12.97 -16.42
N SER A 272 2.76 13.24 -16.12
CA SER A 272 2.36 14.35 -15.24
C SER A 272 3.01 14.27 -13.85
N ALA A 273 3.07 13.07 -13.25
CA ALA A 273 3.71 12.88 -11.95
C ALA A 273 5.23 13.06 -11.97
N LYS A 274 5.89 12.69 -13.07
CA LYS A 274 7.33 12.91 -13.27
C LYS A 274 7.63 14.39 -13.47
N LEU A 275 6.84 15.10 -14.28
CA LEU A 275 6.95 16.55 -14.47
C LEU A 275 6.80 17.30 -13.15
N ALA A 276 5.82 16.93 -12.32
CA ALA A 276 5.60 17.56 -11.01
C ALA A 276 6.79 17.39 -10.03
N LYS A 277 7.76 16.51 -10.32
CA LYS A 277 8.95 16.29 -9.50
C LYS A 277 10.21 16.94 -10.10
N LEU A 278 10.12 17.54 -11.28
CA LEU A 278 11.26 18.17 -11.92
C LEU A 278 11.70 19.44 -11.17
N PRO A 279 13.02 19.69 -11.08
CA PRO A 279 13.52 20.94 -10.55
C PRO A 279 13.12 22.10 -11.47
N GLY A 280 12.52 23.15 -10.91
CA GLY A 280 12.05 24.34 -11.63
C GLY A 280 10.54 24.46 -11.76
N VAL A 281 9.76 23.43 -11.40
CA VAL A 281 8.29 23.49 -11.39
C VAL A 281 7.79 24.14 -10.09
N SER A 282 6.96 25.18 -10.21
CA SER A 282 6.44 25.94 -9.07
C SER A 282 5.52 25.07 -8.18
N LYS A 283 5.32 25.45 -6.91
CA LYS A 283 4.39 24.70 -6.02
C LYS A 283 2.95 24.72 -6.53
N GLU A 284 2.55 25.77 -7.23
CA GLU A 284 1.23 25.91 -7.84
C GLU A 284 1.06 24.92 -8.99
N ASP A 285 2.05 24.85 -9.89
CA ASP A 285 2.07 23.89 -11.00
C ASP A 285 2.15 22.44 -10.50
N GLN A 286 2.91 22.18 -9.44
CA GLN A 286 2.92 20.86 -8.80
C GLN A 286 1.53 20.44 -8.31
N ASN A 287 0.75 21.37 -7.75
CA ASN A 287 -0.61 21.10 -7.29
C ASN A 287 -1.58 20.95 -8.47
N LEU A 288 -1.42 21.75 -9.53
CA LEU A 288 -2.19 21.63 -10.76
C LEU A 288 -1.96 20.26 -11.41
N LEU A 289 -0.70 19.87 -11.62
CA LEU A 289 -0.34 18.57 -12.20
C LEU A 289 -0.88 17.40 -11.36
N LYS A 290 -0.82 17.49 -10.03
CA LYS A 290 -1.43 16.50 -9.13
C LYS A 290 -2.95 16.44 -9.28
N LYS A 291 -3.63 17.58 -9.42
CA LYS A 291 -5.08 17.65 -9.63
C LYS A 291 -5.47 17.04 -10.99
N LEU A 292 -4.81 17.47 -12.07
CA LEU A 292 -5.00 16.91 -13.41
C LEU A 292 -4.77 15.40 -13.42
N ARG A 293 -3.71 14.93 -12.76
CA ARG A 293 -3.47 13.50 -12.56
C ARG A 293 -4.65 12.80 -11.88
N SER A 294 -5.15 13.34 -10.78
CA SER A 294 -6.29 12.76 -10.07
C SER A 294 -7.55 12.71 -10.94
N ASP A 295 -7.81 13.76 -11.72
CA ASP A 295 -8.97 13.84 -12.59
C ASP A 295 -8.86 12.86 -13.77
N MET A 296 -7.68 12.72 -14.39
CA MET A 296 -7.38 11.73 -15.44
C MET A 296 -7.56 10.28 -14.96
N LEU A 297 -7.21 10.01 -13.71
CA LEU A 297 -7.29 8.66 -13.13
C LEU A 297 -8.68 8.31 -12.59
N SER A 298 -9.58 9.29 -12.43
CA SER A 298 -10.81 9.12 -11.64
C SER A 298 -11.76 8.02 -12.13
N THR A 299 -11.77 7.75 -13.44
CA THR A 299 -12.61 6.71 -14.06
C THR A 299 -11.90 5.37 -14.23
N ILE A 300 -10.59 5.31 -14.00
CA ILE A 300 -9.77 4.10 -14.20
C ILE A 300 -9.20 3.52 -12.89
N GLU A 301 -8.90 4.37 -11.91
CA GLU A 301 -8.51 4.02 -10.55
C GLU A 301 -9.73 4.14 -9.62
N TYR A 302 -10.74 3.31 -9.88
CA TYR A 302 -11.95 3.26 -9.09
C TYR A 302 -12.09 1.91 -8.36
N ALA A 303 -12.96 1.89 -7.37
CA ALA A 303 -13.37 0.67 -6.70
C ALA A 303 -14.90 0.68 -6.50
N PRO A 304 -15.64 -0.26 -7.10
CA PRO A 304 -17.05 -0.46 -6.83
C PRO A 304 -17.35 -0.57 -5.32
N VAL A 305 -18.45 0.05 -4.89
CA VAL A 305 -18.84 0.08 -3.46
C VAL A 305 -18.97 -1.34 -2.88
N TRP A 306 -19.49 -2.29 -3.65
CA TRP A 306 -19.62 -3.68 -3.17
C TRP A 306 -18.26 -4.33 -2.88
N ILE A 307 -17.19 -3.99 -3.62
CA ILE A 307 -15.82 -4.48 -3.35
C ILE A 307 -15.30 -3.89 -2.05
N ILE A 308 -15.48 -2.58 -1.87
CA ILE A 308 -15.10 -1.88 -0.63
C ILE A 308 -15.79 -2.55 0.56
N MET A 309 -17.09 -2.82 0.46
CA MET A 309 -17.88 -3.49 1.49
C MET A 309 -17.43 -4.94 1.72
N ALA A 310 -17.16 -5.70 0.65
CA ALA A 310 -16.70 -7.08 0.76
C ALA A 310 -15.34 -7.18 1.46
N VAL A 311 -14.38 -6.32 1.10
CA VAL A 311 -13.06 -6.25 1.73
C VAL A 311 -13.18 -5.82 3.19
N ALA A 312 -14.01 -4.80 3.48
CA ALA A 312 -14.23 -4.35 4.85
C ALA A 312 -14.84 -5.44 5.74
N LEU A 313 -15.84 -6.18 5.23
CA LEU A 313 -16.46 -7.30 5.93
C LEU A 313 -15.46 -8.45 6.14
N ALA A 314 -14.67 -8.81 5.13
CA ALA A 314 -13.65 -9.84 5.24
C ALA A 314 -12.59 -9.49 6.30
N LEU A 315 -12.11 -8.24 6.31
CA LEU A 315 -11.18 -7.74 7.34
C LEU A 315 -11.81 -7.77 8.73
N GLY A 316 -13.08 -7.36 8.85
CA GLY A 316 -13.82 -7.39 10.12
C GLY A 316 -13.98 -8.82 10.66
N ILE A 317 -14.48 -9.73 9.84
CA ILE A 317 -14.68 -11.15 10.19
C ILE A 317 -13.34 -11.82 10.52
N GLY A 318 -12.32 -11.62 9.67
CA GLY A 318 -10.98 -12.15 9.90
C GLY A 318 -10.37 -11.67 11.22
N THR A 319 -10.57 -10.41 11.58
CA THR A 319 -10.14 -9.88 12.87
C THR A 319 -10.93 -10.51 14.02
N MET A 320 -12.26 -10.62 13.92
CA MET A 320 -13.09 -11.23 14.98
C MET A 320 -12.74 -12.69 15.26
N ILE A 321 -12.41 -13.47 14.23
CA ILE A 321 -12.06 -14.90 14.38
C ILE A 321 -10.57 -15.06 14.76
N GLY A 322 -9.70 -14.27 14.15
CA GLY A 322 -8.25 -14.47 14.18
C GLY A 322 -7.47 -13.65 15.22
N TRP A 323 -8.10 -12.71 15.94
CA TRP A 323 -7.34 -11.74 16.76
C TRP A 323 -6.42 -12.37 17.83
N ARG A 324 -6.84 -13.48 18.44
CA ARG A 324 -6.27 -13.99 19.71
C ARG A 324 -4.75 -14.23 19.64
N ARG A 325 -4.24 -14.87 18.58
CA ARG A 325 -2.83 -15.29 18.54
C ARG A 325 -1.87 -14.10 18.53
N VAL A 326 -2.05 -13.19 17.58
CA VAL A 326 -1.16 -12.04 17.38
C VAL A 326 -1.38 -10.99 18.48
N ALA A 327 -2.63 -10.73 18.88
CA ALA A 327 -2.91 -9.77 19.94
C ALA A 327 -2.30 -10.18 21.29
N MET A 328 -2.30 -11.48 21.63
CA MET A 328 -1.65 -11.98 22.85
C MET A 328 -0.13 -11.82 22.78
N THR A 329 0.50 -12.07 21.62
CA THR A 329 1.94 -11.84 21.46
C THR A 329 2.31 -10.38 21.62
N ILE A 330 1.59 -9.45 20.98
CA ILE A 330 1.86 -8.02 21.07
C ILE A 330 1.56 -7.47 22.48
N GLY A 331 0.42 -7.88 23.06
CA GLY A 331 -0.07 -7.35 24.33
C GLY A 331 0.66 -7.87 25.56
N GLU A 332 1.09 -9.14 25.55
CA GLU A 332 1.60 -9.82 26.74
C GLU A 332 3.06 -10.27 26.63
N LYS A 333 3.57 -10.55 25.42
CA LYS A 333 4.88 -11.21 25.24
C LYS A 333 6.03 -10.27 24.82
N ILE A 334 5.75 -9.01 24.47
CA ILE A 334 6.81 -8.05 24.08
C ILE A 334 7.60 -7.56 25.31
N GLY A 335 6.88 -7.21 26.39
CA GLY A 335 7.48 -6.76 27.65
C GLY A 335 7.79 -7.93 28.60
N LYS A 336 8.75 -7.76 29.52
CA LYS A 336 8.96 -8.73 30.62
C LYS A 336 7.84 -8.70 31.67
N ARG A 337 7.04 -7.64 31.67
CA ARG A 337 5.88 -7.43 32.55
C ARG A 337 4.66 -7.06 31.70
N GLY A 338 3.47 -7.32 32.23
CA GLY A 338 2.21 -6.94 31.58
C GLY A 338 2.12 -5.43 31.34
N MET A 339 1.46 -5.05 30.24
CA MET A 339 1.34 -3.67 29.80
C MET A 339 0.45 -2.83 30.73
N THR A 340 0.85 -1.60 31.02
CA THR A 340 0.04 -0.61 31.75
C THR A 340 -0.96 0.07 30.82
N TYR A 341 -2.00 0.70 31.39
CA TYR A 341 -2.98 1.46 30.60
C TYR A 341 -2.34 2.65 29.87
N ALA A 342 -1.33 3.31 30.48
CA ALA A 342 -0.58 4.39 29.83
C ALA A 342 0.14 3.89 28.57
N GLN A 343 0.82 2.76 28.69
CA GLN A 343 1.57 2.15 27.58
C GLN A 343 0.64 1.71 26.46
N GLY A 344 -0.48 1.06 26.79
CA GLY A 344 -1.48 0.66 25.80
C GLY A 344 -2.06 1.86 25.04
N MET A 345 -2.46 2.90 25.76
CA MET A 345 -2.99 4.13 25.15
C MET A 345 -1.93 4.85 24.30
N ALA A 346 -0.69 4.99 24.80
CA ALA A 346 0.39 5.66 24.09
C ALA A 346 0.78 4.92 22.80
N ALA A 347 0.88 3.58 22.87
CA ALA A 347 1.17 2.76 21.70
C ALA A 347 0.04 2.82 20.66
N GLN A 348 -1.22 2.72 21.11
CA GLN A 348 -2.38 2.82 20.22
C GLN A 348 -2.49 4.20 19.56
N MET A 349 -2.35 5.29 20.31
CA MET A 349 -2.46 6.64 19.75
C MET A 349 -1.32 6.92 18.75
N THR A 350 -0.10 6.48 19.08
CA THR A 350 1.04 6.56 18.16
C THR A 350 0.78 5.80 16.86
N ALA A 351 0.26 4.57 16.96
CA ALA A 351 -0.06 3.76 15.80
C ALA A 351 -1.19 4.38 14.98
N ALA A 352 -2.28 4.84 15.61
CA ALA A 352 -3.41 5.47 14.92
C ALA A 352 -2.96 6.71 14.13
N VAL A 353 -2.23 7.63 14.76
CA VAL A 353 -1.77 8.85 14.10
C VAL A 353 -0.76 8.56 13.01
N SER A 354 0.23 7.71 13.27
CA SER A 354 1.30 7.42 12.28
C SER A 354 0.76 6.67 11.07
N ILE A 355 -0.11 5.67 11.29
CA ILE A 355 -0.76 4.91 10.20
C ILE A 355 -1.76 5.79 9.46
N GLY A 356 -2.55 6.60 10.17
CA GLY A 356 -3.53 7.50 9.56
C GLY A 356 -2.88 8.56 8.67
N LEU A 357 -1.78 9.17 9.14
CA LEU A 357 -1.00 10.11 8.34
C LEU A 357 -0.41 9.43 7.09
N ALA A 358 0.14 8.22 7.25
CA ALA A 358 0.68 7.45 6.13
C ALA A 358 -0.40 7.07 5.09
N SER A 359 -1.60 6.70 5.55
CA SER A 359 -2.73 6.39 4.66
C SER A 359 -3.23 7.64 3.94
N TYR A 360 -3.30 8.80 4.62
CA TYR A 360 -3.70 10.06 4.01
C TYR A 360 -2.78 10.50 2.87
N ILE A 361 -1.46 10.30 3.04
CA ILE A 361 -0.47 10.60 2.00
C ILE A 361 -0.26 9.45 1.00
N GLY A 362 -1.02 8.35 1.13
CA GLY A 362 -0.94 7.20 0.23
C GLY A 362 0.38 6.41 0.30
N MET A 363 1.14 6.54 1.39
CA MET A 363 2.39 5.81 1.58
C MET A 363 2.12 4.40 2.12
N PRO A 364 2.61 3.34 1.45
CA PRO A 364 2.46 1.98 1.95
C PRO A 364 3.30 1.80 3.22
N VAL A 365 2.64 1.57 4.35
CA VAL A 365 3.28 1.31 5.64
C VAL A 365 2.88 -0.04 6.24
N SER A 366 3.79 -0.58 7.03
CA SER A 366 3.59 -1.78 7.83
C SER A 366 2.93 -1.43 9.16
N THR A 367 1.61 -1.55 9.23
CA THR A 367 0.81 -1.29 10.44
C THR A 367 1.30 -2.13 11.63
N THR A 368 1.62 -3.41 11.39
CA THR A 368 2.17 -4.33 12.39
C THR A 368 3.51 -3.87 12.95
N HIS A 369 4.40 -3.33 12.10
CA HIS A 369 5.71 -2.84 12.56
C HIS A 369 5.55 -1.58 13.39
N VAL A 370 4.72 -0.63 12.95
CA VAL A 370 4.43 0.60 13.71
C VAL A 370 3.84 0.26 15.08
N LEU A 371 2.84 -0.63 15.14
CA LEU A 371 2.20 -0.99 16.41
C LEU A 371 3.14 -1.76 17.35
N SER A 372 3.84 -2.79 16.85
CA SER A 372 4.74 -3.61 17.67
C SER A 372 5.93 -2.81 18.19
N SER A 373 6.49 -1.93 17.36
CA SER A 373 7.58 -1.03 17.76
C SER A 373 7.11 0.06 18.74
N ALA A 374 5.90 0.60 18.57
CA ALA A 374 5.31 1.53 19.53
C ALA A 374 5.16 0.87 20.91
N VAL A 375 4.63 -0.35 20.96
CA VAL A 375 4.57 -1.13 22.21
C VAL A 375 5.97 -1.33 22.80
N ALA A 376 6.95 -1.77 22.00
CA ALA A 376 8.32 -1.94 22.46
C ALA A 376 8.93 -0.64 23.01
N GLY A 377 8.73 0.49 22.33
CA GLY A 377 9.19 1.81 22.79
C GLY A 377 8.59 2.21 24.14
N THR A 378 7.28 1.98 24.34
CA THR A 378 6.66 2.23 25.65
C THR A 378 7.21 1.31 26.75
N MET A 379 7.61 0.08 26.43
CA MET A 379 8.17 -0.88 27.40
C MET A 379 9.60 -0.55 27.80
N VAL A 380 10.41 -0.06 26.85
CA VAL A 380 11.79 0.40 27.09
C VAL A 380 11.78 1.61 28.03
N VAL A 381 11.00 2.64 27.71
CA VAL A 381 10.98 3.89 28.49
C VAL A 381 10.32 3.73 29.85
N ASP A 382 9.30 2.86 29.96
CA ASP A 382 8.66 2.61 31.25
C ASP A 382 9.51 1.69 32.18
N GLY A 383 10.66 1.18 31.71
CA GLY A 383 11.53 0.31 32.52
C GLY A 383 10.96 -1.09 32.76
N GLY A 384 9.93 -1.49 31.99
CA GLY A 384 9.38 -2.84 32.01
C GLY A 384 10.32 -3.88 31.38
N GLY A 385 11.26 -3.42 30.54
CA GLY A 385 12.23 -4.26 29.84
C GLY A 385 11.60 -5.10 28.73
N LEU A 386 12.39 -5.45 27.72
CA LEU A 386 11.93 -6.27 26.60
C LEU A 386 12.22 -7.76 26.82
N GLN A 387 11.30 -8.62 26.40
CA GLN A 387 11.55 -10.05 26.36
C GLN A 387 12.40 -10.40 25.14
N ARG A 388 13.71 -10.60 25.36
CA ARG A 388 14.70 -10.82 24.28
C ARG A 388 14.29 -11.92 23.31
N LYS A 389 13.82 -13.07 23.80
CA LYS A 389 13.38 -14.19 22.94
C LYS A 389 12.25 -13.76 21.99
N THR A 390 11.18 -13.16 22.51
CA THR A 390 10.05 -12.72 21.70
C THR A 390 10.46 -11.65 20.69
N VAL A 391 11.22 -10.63 21.12
CA VAL A 391 11.67 -9.56 20.22
C VAL A 391 12.56 -10.11 19.11
N THR A 392 13.50 -11.00 19.43
CA THR A 392 14.33 -11.65 18.40
C THR A 392 13.47 -12.47 17.44
N SER A 393 12.49 -13.26 17.92
CA SER A 393 11.57 -14.00 17.04
C SER A 393 10.76 -13.08 16.12
N ILE A 394 10.28 -11.94 16.63
CA ILE A 394 9.56 -10.94 15.84
C ILE A 394 10.48 -10.34 14.75
N LEU A 395 11.67 -9.91 15.13
CA LEU A 395 12.64 -9.32 14.18
C LEU A 395 13.05 -10.34 13.11
N MET A 396 13.28 -11.59 13.49
CA MET A 396 13.58 -12.66 12.53
C MET A 396 12.40 -12.89 11.58
N ALA A 397 11.16 -12.90 12.08
CA ALA A 397 9.98 -13.00 11.23
C ALA A 397 9.91 -11.82 10.23
N TRP A 398 10.25 -10.60 10.64
CA TRP A 398 10.24 -9.43 9.76
C TRP A 398 11.30 -9.55 8.65
N VAL A 399 12.52 -9.97 9.00
CA VAL A 399 13.62 -10.17 8.04
C VAL A 399 13.31 -11.31 7.08
N PHE A 400 12.81 -12.45 7.57
CA PHE A 400 12.53 -13.61 6.74
C PHE A 400 11.26 -13.51 5.90
N THR A 401 10.33 -12.60 6.24
CA THR A 401 9.08 -12.47 5.49
C THR A 401 9.32 -12.17 4.00
N LEU A 402 10.27 -11.28 3.70
CA LEU A 402 10.53 -10.89 2.32
C LEU A 402 11.19 -12.01 1.49
N PRO A 403 12.31 -12.64 1.94
CA PRO A 403 12.88 -13.79 1.25
C PRO A 403 11.89 -14.95 1.11
N ALA A 404 11.15 -15.29 2.17
CA ALA A 404 10.18 -16.37 2.11
C ALA A 404 9.06 -16.09 1.11
N ALA A 405 8.54 -14.86 1.06
CA ALA A 405 7.53 -14.49 0.09
C ALA A 405 8.05 -14.53 -1.36
N ILE A 406 9.31 -14.12 -1.59
CA ILE A 406 9.97 -14.20 -2.90
C ILE A 406 10.06 -15.66 -3.36
N PHE A 407 10.58 -16.55 -2.52
CA PHE A 407 10.73 -17.96 -2.86
C PHE A 407 9.39 -18.66 -3.03
N LEU A 408 8.41 -18.36 -2.17
CA LEU A 408 7.07 -18.94 -2.27
C LEU A 408 6.36 -18.50 -3.55
N SER A 409 6.33 -17.21 -3.87
CA SER A 409 5.62 -16.74 -5.07
C SER A 409 6.33 -17.16 -6.35
N GLY A 410 7.67 -17.09 -6.38
CA GLY A 410 8.46 -17.51 -7.52
C GLY A 410 8.36 -19.03 -7.76
N GLY A 411 8.39 -19.82 -6.70
CA GLY A 411 8.22 -21.28 -6.78
C GLY A 411 6.80 -21.68 -7.23
N LEU A 412 5.76 -21.07 -6.64
CA LEU A 412 4.37 -21.30 -7.07
C LEU A 412 4.15 -20.90 -8.52
N TYR A 413 4.72 -19.77 -8.94
CA TYR A 413 4.62 -19.31 -10.32
C TYR A 413 5.32 -20.25 -11.29
N TRP A 414 6.54 -20.68 -10.97
CA TRP A 414 7.25 -21.66 -11.78
C TRP A 414 6.47 -22.98 -11.91
N ILE A 415 5.89 -23.48 -10.82
CA ILE A 415 5.03 -24.69 -10.86
C ILE A 415 3.79 -24.45 -11.73
N ALA A 416 3.12 -23.30 -11.57
CA ALA A 416 1.94 -22.97 -12.37
C ALA A 416 2.24 -22.96 -13.87
N LEU A 417 3.43 -22.48 -14.27
CA LEU A 417 3.88 -22.51 -15.66
C LEU A 417 4.22 -23.90 -16.20
N GLN A 418 4.47 -24.89 -15.35
CA GLN A 418 4.66 -26.27 -15.80
C GLN A 418 3.31 -26.99 -16.02
N LEU A 419 2.24 -26.47 -15.44
CA LEU A 419 0.89 -27.06 -15.49
C LEU A 419 0.02 -26.49 -16.62
N ILE A 420 0.45 -25.41 -17.24
CA ILE A 420 -0.23 -24.66 -18.30
C ILE A 420 0.65 -24.76 -19.55
#